data_AF-A0A379F6Y5-F1
#
_entry.id   AF-A0A379F6Y5-F1
#
_cell.length_a   1.000
_cell.length_b   1.000
_cell.length_c   1.000
_cell.angle_alpha   90.00
_cell.angle_beta   90.00
_cell.angle_gamma   90.00
#
_symmetry.space_group_name_H-M   'P 1'
#
loop_
_entity.id
_entity.type
_entity.pdbx_description
1 polymer ?
#
loop_
_entity_poly.entity_id
_entity_poly.type
_entity_poly.pdbx_seq_one_letter_code
_entity_poly.pdbx_strand_id
1 'polypeptide(L)'
;MKQNTVAFGKGKSAENYSYYAPYLVKLNLEHPFTNWLFDNSIENPIGIYLCSRLSLNELSYQLRKFNQVFDEETNNWLIFRYYDPLTVKKLLPYLPVKDYIQFMDNILFILADDIKSNQILILQ
;
A
#
# COMPACT_ATOMS: atom_id res chain seq x y z
N MET A 1 -4.45 17.86 -9.81
CA MET A 1 -3.75 17.01 -8.82
C MET A 1 -4.38 17.01 -7.42
N LYS A 2 -4.97 18.09 -6.89
CA LYS A 2 -5.47 18.14 -5.49
C LYS A 2 -6.64 17.21 -5.11
N GLN A 3 -7.37 16.60 -6.04
CA GLN A 3 -8.56 15.78 -5.73
C GLN A 3 -8.33 14.25 -5.68
N ASN A 4 -7.11 13.78 -5.99
CA ASN A 4 -6.86 12.35 -6.21
C ASN A 4 -5.84 11.74 -5.24
N THR A 5 -5.45 12.45 -4.19
CA THR A 5 -4.41 12.00 -3.24
C THR A 5 -4.92 12.11 -1.82
N VAL A 6 -4.75 11.04 -1.04
CA VAL A 6 -4.97 11.03 0.41
C VAL A 6 -3.68 10.61 1.10
N ALA A 7 -3.15 11.49 1.95
CA ALA A 7 -2.03 11.17 2.83
C ALA A 7 -2.51 10.31 4.01
N PHE A 8 -1.71 9.33 4.43
CA PHE A 8 -2.10 8.43 5.52
C PHE A 8 -2.08 9.07 6.93
N GLY A 9 -1.53 10.27 7.12
CA GLY A 9 -1.49 10.96 8.43
C GLY A 9 -2.62 11.97 8.67
N LYS A 10 -3.05 12.14 9.93
CA LYS A 10 -3.83 13.30 10.43
C LYS A 10 -3.29 13.74 11.80
N GLY A 11 -3.25 15.06 12.06
CA GLY A 11 -2.84 15.64 13.36
C GLY A 11 -1.32 15.79 13.54
N LYS A 12 -0.86 15.91 14.80
CA LYS A 12 0.57 16.16 15.16
C LYS A 12 1.56 15.11 14.64
N SER A 13 1.11 13.88 14.38
CA SER A 13 1.91 12.82 13.75
C SER A 13 2.11 13.04 12.24
N ALA A 14 1.22 13.79 11.57
CA ALA A 14 1.36 14.12 10.16
C ALA A 14 2.44 15.18 9.92
N GLU A 15 2.64 16.13 10.83
CA GLU A 15 3.64 17.20 10.65
C GLU A 15 5.07 16.64 10.67
N ASN A 16 5.37 15.70 11.57
CA ASN A 16 6.72 15.13 11.72
C ASN A 16 7.02 13.97 10.75
N TYR A 17 6.01 13.29 10.22
CA TYR A 17 6.17 12.09 9.38
C TYR A 17 5.54 12.21 7.99
N SER A 18 4.97 13.36 7.59
CA SER A 18 4.32 13.51 6.27
C SER A 18 5.24 13.10 5.12
N TYR A 19 6.53 13.41 5.20
CA TYR A 19 7.48 13.08 4.14
C TYR A 19 7.68 11.57 3.97
N TYR A 20 7.46 10.78 5.01
CA TYR A 20 7.66 9.33 5.03
C TYR A 20 6.35 8.53 5.08
N ALA A 21 5.21 9.22 5.21
CA ALA A 21 3.91 8.59 5.24
C ALA A 21 3.59 8.02 3.85
N PRO A 22 2.95 6.84 3.77
CA PRO A 22 2.44 6.37 2.49
C PRO A 22 1.39 7.34 1.96
N TYR A 23 1.34 7.46 0.64
CA TYR A 23 0.36 8.25 -0.08
C TYR A 23 -0.49 7.33 -0.92
N LEU A 24 -1.81 7.51 -0.85
CA LEU A 24 -2.74 6.81 -1.74
C LEU A 24 -3.12 7.76 -2.86
N VAL A 25 -2.88 7.34 -4.10
CA VAL A 25 -3.20 8.11 -5.30
C VAL A 25 -4.20 7.33 -6.15
N LYS A 26 -5.33 7.95 -6.51
CA LYS A 26 -6.26 7.39 -7.48
C LYS A 26 -5.71 7.61 -8.89
N LEU A 27 -5.35 6.52 -9.56
CA LEU A 27 -4.93 6.52 -10.95
C LEU A 27 -6.14 6.42 -11.88
N ASN A 28 -6.04 7.08 -13.04
CA ASN A 28 -6.98 6.90 -14.14
C ASN A 28 -6.23 6.22 -15.28
N LEU A 29 -6.66 5.02 -15.67
CA LEU A 29 -5.98 4.19 -16.67
C LEU A 29 -5.81 4.89 -18.03
N GLU A 30 -6.73 5.78 -18.38
CA GLU A 30 -6.68 6.52 -19.66
C GLU A 30 -5.79 7.77 -19.59
N HIS A 31 -5.32 8.14 -18.40
CA HIS A 31 -4.56 9.38 -18.22
C HIS A 31 -3.08 9.15 -18.57
N PRO A 32 -2.43 10.03 -19.38
CA PRO A 32 -1.03 9.86 -19.79
C PRO A 32 -0.04 9.67 -18.64
N PHE A 33 -0.30 10.33 -17.50
CA PHE A 33 0.49 10.14 -16.28
C PHE A 33 0.53 8.68 -15.80
N THR A 34 -0.59 7.95 -15.89
CA THR A 34 -0.65 6.55 -15.43
C THR A 34 0.19 5.64 -16.33
N ASN A 35 0.17 5.86 -17.64
CA ASN A 35 1.05 5.14 -18.57
C ASN A 35 2.52 5.45 -18.29
N TRP A 36 2.87 6.75 -18.19
CA TRP A 36 4.22 7.17 -17.84
C TRP A 36 4.68 6.56 -16.52
N LEU A 37 3.81 6.50 -15.51
CA LEU A 37 4.11 5.93 -14.20
C LEU A 37 4.51 4.46 -14.31
N PHE A 38 3.72 3.65 -15.03
CA PHE A 38 4.01 2.24 -15.22
C PHE A 38 5.30 2.02 -16.02
N ASP A 39 5.51 2.79 -17.09
CA ASP A 39 6.72 2.69 -17.91
C ASP A 39 7.99 2.98 -17.10
N ASN A 40 7.91 3.89 -16.11
CA ASN A 40 9.05 4.29 -15.29
C ASN A 40 9.20 3.47 -14.00
N SER A 41 8.18 2.72 -13.56
CA SER A 41 8.26 1.91 -12.33
C SER A 41 8.89 0.54 -12.53
N ILE A 42 9.06 0.09 -13.77
CA ILE A 42 9.63 -1.23 -14.10
C ILE A 42 11.05 -1.39 -13.55
N GLU A 43 11.93 -0.42 -13.81
CA GLU A 43 13.35 -0.49 -13.37
C GLU A 43 13.54 -0.02 -11.93
N ASN A 44 12.63 0.82 -11.43
CA ASN A 44 12.75 1.44 -10.12
C ASN A 44 11.38 1.57 -9.45
N PRO A 45 10.92 0.54 -8.72
CA PRO A 45 9.60 0.54 -8.12
C PRO A 45 9.41 1.69 -7.15
N ILE A 46 8.34 2.42 -7.40
CA ILE A 46 7.94 3.60 -6.64
C ILE A 46 6.93 3.27 -5.54
N GLY A 47 6.44 2.02 -5.49
CA GLY A 47 5.45 1.56 -4.52
C GLY A 47 4.71 0.31 -5.01
N ILE A 48 3.50 0.15 -4.49
CA ILE A 48 2.57 -0.92 -4.86
C ILE A 48 1.35 -0.34 -5.55
N TYR A 49 0.70 -1.14 -6.38
CA TYR A 49 -0.57 -0.79 -7.00
C TYR A 49 -1.65 -1.71 -6.45
N LEU A 50 -2.88 -1.21 -6.35
CA LEU A 50 -4.01 -1.99 -5.89
C LEU A 50 -5.25 -1.60 -6.68
N CYS A 51 -6.14 -2.56 -6.86
CA CYS A 51 -7.49 -2.31 -7.35
C CYS A 51 -8.48 -2.62 -6.23
N SER A 52 -9.45 -1.74 -6.01
CA SER A 52 -10.43 -1.86 -4.94
C SER A 52 -11.79 -1.35 -5.38
N ARG A 53 -12.86 -1.90 -4.79
CA ARG A 53 -14.23 -1.40 -4.93
C ARG A 53 -14.52 -0.18 -4.06
N LEU A 54 -13.63 0.14 -3.12
CA LEU A 54 -13.79 1.25 -2.18
C LEU A 54 -13.46 2.59 -2.84
N SER A 55 -14.07 3.66 -2.33
CA SER A 55 -13.58 5.02 -2.59
C SER A 55 -12.19 5.23 -1.99
N LEU A 56 -11.46 6.23 -2.49
CA LEU A 56 -10.12 6.56 -2.00
C LEU A 56 -10.10 6.83 -0.48
N ASN A 57 -11.17 7.42 0.06
CA ASN A 57 -11.29 7.72 1.49
C ASN A 57 -11.55 6.46 2.34
N GLU A 58 -12.45 5.60 1.89
CA GLU A 58 -12.75 4.32 2.56
C GLU A 58 -11.53 3.41 2.56
N LEU A 59 -10.85 3.30 1.41
CA LEU A 59 -9.63 2.52 1.28
C LEU A 59 -8.52 3.05 2.18
N SER A 60 -8.29 4.37 2.21
CA SER A 60 -7.33 4.98 3.12
C SER A 60 -7.68 4.72 4.59
N TYR A 61 -8.96 4.74 4.96
CA TYR A 61 -9.41 4.43 6.31
C TYR A 61 -9.18 2.96 6.69
N GLN A 62 -9.47 2.03 5.79
CA GLN A 62 -9.19 0.59 5.99
C GLN A 62 -7.70 0.34 6.16
N LEU A 63 -6.88 0.79 5.21
CA LEU A 63 -5.44 0.53 5.20
C LEU A 63 -4.71 1.14 6.42
N ARG A 64 -5.20 2.26 6.96
CA ARG A 64 -4.62 2.89 8.18
C ARG A 64 -4.63 1.95 9.38
N LYS A 65 -5.59 1.02 9.47
CA LYS A 65 -5.69 0.06 10.57
C LYS A 65 -4.52 -0.91 10.59
N PHE A 66 -3.86 -1.11 9.45
CA PHE A 66 -2.75 -2.04 9.27
C PHE A 66 -1.38 -1.34 9.30
N ASN A 67 -1.30 -0.05 9.64
CA ASN A 67 0.00 0.64 9.71
C ASN A 67 0.88 0.13 10.86
N GLN A 68 0.28 -0.52 11.85
CA GLN A 68 0.98 -1.04 13.02
C GLN A 68 0.53 -2.48 13.29
N VAL A 69 1.49 -3.30 13.66
CA VAL A 69 1.27 -4.66 14.15
C VAL A 69 1.87 -4.75 15.53
N PHE A 70 1.18 -5.42 16.44
CA PHE A 70 1.70 -5.68 17.78
C PHE A 70 2.58 -6.92 17.75
N ASP A 71 3.80 -6.80 18.25
CA ASP A 71 4.73 -7.90 18.43
C ASP A 71 4.63 -8.40 19.87
N GLU A 72 4.05 -9.59 20.03
CA GLU A 72 3.86 -10.23 21.34
C GLU A 72 5.17 -10.69 21.98
N GLU A 73 6.20 -11.01 21.19
CA GLU A 73 7.49 -11.48 21.73
C GLU A 73 8.29 -10.33 22.35
N THR A 74 8.31 -9.18 21.68
CA THR A 74 9.04 -7.99 22.16
C THR A 74 8.17 -7.04 22.97
N ASN A 75 6.85 -7.29 23.03
CA ASN A 75 5.85 -6.44 23.70
C ASN A 75 5.86 -5.00 23.19
N ASN A 76 6.00 -4.81 21.87
CA ASN A 76 6.12 -3.50 21.22
C ASN A 76 5.23 -3.37 19.99
N TRP A 77 4.87 -2.13 19.65
CA TRP A 77 4.22 -1.79 18.39
C TRP A 77 5.25 -1.60 17.29
N LEU A 78 5.14 -2.37 16.21
CA LEU A 78 5.98 -2.27 15.02
C LEU A 78 5.22 -1.58 13.88
N ILE A 79 5.94 -0.81 13.05
CA ILE A 79 5.35 -0.24 11.83
C ILE A 79 5.28 -1.33 10.77
N PHE A 80 4.09 -1.67 10.31
CA PHE A 80 3.89 -2.61 9.22
C PHE A 80 3.79 -1.86 7.89
N ARG A 81 4.91 -1.88 7.15
CA ARG A 81 5.04 -1.18 5.86
C ARG A 81 4.41 -1.99 4.72
N TYR A 82 3.12 -2.29 4.79
CA TYR A 82 2.41 -3.03 3.73
C TYR A 82 2.48 -2.36 2.35
N TYR A 83 2.89 -1.10 2.28
CA TYR A 83 3.08 -0.33 1.05
C TYR A 83 4.49 -0.48 0.44
N ASP A 84 5.38 -1.21 1.09
CA ASP A 84 6.70 -1.57 0.57
C ASP A 84 6.59 -2.88 -0.24
N PRO A 85 6.99 -2.90 -1.54
CA PRO A 85 6.94 -4.12 -2.37
C PRO A 85 7.59 -5.34 -1.72
N LEU A 86 8.69 -5.15 -0.97
CA LEU A 86 9.37 -6.24 -0.29
C LEU A 86 8.52 -6.82 0.85
N THR A 87 7.80 -5.95 1.56
CA THR A 87 6.88 -6.35 2.63
C THR A 87 5.66 -7.06 2.06
N VAL A 88 5.09 -6.56 0.96
CA VAL A 88 3.98 -7.24 0.26
C VAL A 88 4.37 -8.66 -0.15
N LYS A 89 5.60 -8.87 -0.61
CA LYS A 89 6.08 -10.20 -1.00
C LYS A 89 6.37 -11.12 0.18
N LYS A 90 7.01 -10.60 1.23
CA LYS A 90 7.56 -11.44 2.32
C LYS A 90 6.62 -11.64 3.50
N LEU A 91 5.72 -10.69 3.76
CA LEU A 91 4.91 -10.68 4.98
C LEU A 91 3.42 -10.79 4.68
N LEU A 92 2.90 -10.09 3.67
CA LEU A 92 1.46 -10.08 3.39
C LEU A 92 0.86 -11.49 3.21
N PRO A 93 1.49 -12.43 2.46
CA PRO A 93 0.95 -13.78 2.27
C PRO A 93 0.99 -14.64 3.53
N TYR A 94 1.76 -14.23 4.53
CA TYR A 94 1.96 -14.94 5.79
C TYR A 94 1.26 -14.27 6.97
N LEU A 95 0.45 -13.24 6.70
CA LEU A 95 -0.43 -12.69 7.72
C LEU A 95 -1.37 -13.79 8.26
N PRO A 96 -1.76 -13.72 9.54
CA PRO A 96 -2.83 -14.58 10.04
C PRO A 96 -4.05 -14.51 9.13
N VAL A 97 -4.71 -15.64 8.87
CA VAL A 97 -5.82 -15.75 7.90
C VAL A 97 -6.89 -14.68 8.13
N LYS A 98 -7.23 -14.41 9.39
CA LYS A 98 -8.21 -13.37 9.75
C LYS A 98 -7.76 -11.98 9.31
N ASP A 99 -6.50 -11.63 9.55
CA ASP A 99 -5.95 -10.31 9.22
C ASP A 99 -5.78 -10.17 7.72
N TYR A 100 -5.39 -11.24 7.02
CA TYR A 100 -5.31 -11.27 5.56
C TYR A 100 -6.68 -11.02 4.92
N ILE A 101 -7.72 -11.75 5.36
CA ILE A 101 -9.10 -11.56 4.88
C ILE A 101 -9.57 -10.14 5.14
N GLN A 102 -9.29 -9.60 6.33
CA GLN A 102 -9.67 -8.22 6.67
C GLN A 102 -8.88 -7.17 5.85
N PHE A 103 -7.62 -7.44 5.54
CA PHE A 103 -6.78 -6.57 4.71
C PHE A 103 -7.29 -6.52 3.27
N MET A 104 -7.57 -7.70 2.69
CA MET A 104 -8.02 -7.88 1.31
C MET A 104 -9.51 -7.57 1.11
N ASP A 105 -10.27 -7.29 2.17
CA ASP A 105 -11.69 -6.97 2.04
C ASP A 105 -11.90 -5.77 1.09
N ASN A 106 -12.71 -5.98 0.05
CA ASN A 106 -12.94 -5.05 -1.06
C ASN A 106 -11.69 -4.63 -1.87
N ILE A 107 -10.53 -5.25 -1.66
CA ILE A 107 -9.35 -5.16 -2.53
C ILE A 107 -9.39 -6.36 -3.48
N LEU A 108 -9.42 -6.08 -4.78
CA LEU A 108 -9.50 -7.12 -5.82
C LEU A 108 -8.15 -7.78 -6.06
N PHE A 109 -7.11 -6.96 -6.09
CA PHE A 109 -5.76 -7.43 -6.25
C PHE A 109 -4.76 -6.35 -5.83
N ILE A 110 -3.55 -6.81 -5.52
CA ILE A 110 -2.37 -5.98 -5.28
C ILE A 110 -1.30 -6.40 -6.27
N LEU A 111 -0.68 -5.42 -6.92
CA LEU A 111 0.51 -5.58 -7.73
C LEU A 111 1.69 -4.99 -6.97
N ALA A 112 2.73 -5.79 -6.80
CA ALA A 112 4.01 -5.34 -6.27
C ALA A 112 5.12 -5.83 -7.19
N ASP A 113 5.99 -4.91 -7.60
CA ASP A 113 7.13 -5.25 -8.44
C ASP A 113 8.15 -6.09 -7.66
N ASP A 114 8.61 -7.17 -8.27
CA ASP A 114 9.71 -7.99 -7.78
C ASP A 114 10.97 -7.67 -8.58
N ILE A 115 11.67 -6.61 -8.13
CA ILE A 115 12.90 -6.08 -8.74
C ILE A 115 13.93 -7.17 -9.02
N LYS A 116 13.99 -8.21 -8.16
CA LYS A 116 14.98 -9.29 -8.29
C LYS A 116 14.67 -10.29 -9.38
N SER A 117 13.40 -10.47 -9.73
CA SER A 117 12.97 -11.50 -10.69
C SER A 117 12.42 -10.89 -11.99
N ASN A 118 12.26 -9.56 -12.05
CA ASN A 118 11.57 -8.86 -13.14
C ASN A 118 10.15 -9.41 -13.36
N GLN A 119 9.46 -9.77 -12.26
CA GLN A 119 8.10 -10.29 -12.24
C GLN A 119 7.19 -9.36 -11.44
N ILE A 120 5.90 -9.38 -11.76
CA ILE A 120 4.87 -8.70 -10.96
C ILE A 120 4.21 -9.75 -10.07
N LEU A 121 4.24 -9.54 -8.76
CA LEU A 121 3.49 -10.35 -7.81
C LEU A 121 2.03 -9.88 -7.81
N ILE A 122 1.11 -10.81 -8.03
CA ILE A 122 -0.33 -10.58 -7.95
C ILE A 122 -0.87 -11.33 -6.72
N LEU A 123 -1.43 -10.59 -5.77
CA LEU A 123 -2.15 -11.15 -4.62
C LEU A 123 -3.65 -10.90 -4.80
N GLN A 124 -4.47 -11.92 -4.58
CA GLN A 124 -5.93 -11.92 -4.78
C GLN A 124 -6.64 -12.56 -3.59
#